data_AF-A0A554GQ30-F1
#
_entry.id   AF-A0A554GQ30-F1
#
_cell.length_a   1.000
_cell.length_b   1.000
_cell.length_c   1.000
_cell.angle_alpha   90.00
_cell.angle_beta   90.00
_cell.angle_gamma   90.00
#
_symmetry.space_group_name_H-M   'P 1'
#
loop_
_entity.id
_entity.type
_entity.pdbx_description
1 polymer ?
#
loop_
_entity_poly.entity_id
_entity_poly.type
_entity_poly.pdbx_seq_one_letter_code
_entity_poly.pdbx_strand_id
1 'polypeptide(L)'
;MAVPTDFVSLGALHRELEERFLLHQEALMGMDLPAARERLTRYREELTRHLEAEEALLLPELPRAGRIRGAAPELFTGEHQRMRELLAKCQEAVDALDASAPDFRRAVLRVFDMESTFKHLEHHHSLREETYLFPALDGVLEEPERRALLAAFLERTESPAR
;
A
#
# COMPACT_ATOMS: atom_id res chain seq x y z
N MET A 1 16.58 -3.12 -12.57
CA MET A 1 16.74 -2.25 -11.38
C MET A 1 17.89 -2.79 -10.55
N ALA A 2 18.65 -1.95 -9.84
CA ALA A 2 19.68 -2.44 -8.92
C ALA A 2 18.99 -3.24 -7.79
N VAL A 3 19.59 -4.35 -7.35
CA VAL A 3 19.06 -5.15 -6.24
C VAL A 3 19.12 -4.28 -4.98
N PRO A 4 18.00 -4.08 -4.26
CA PRO A 4 18.01 -3.25 -3.07
C PRO A 4 18.86 -3.89 -1.96
N THR A 5 19.61 -3.06 -1.23
CA THR A 5 20.61 -3.50 -0.23
C THR A 5 20.18 -3.24 1.21
N ASP A 6 19.11 -2.48 1.40
CA ASP A 6 18.55 -2.01 2.68
C ASP A 6 17.02 -1.97 2.59
N PHE A 7 16.33 -1.97 3.72
CA PHE A 7 14.85 -1.91 3.71
C PHE A 7 14.34 -0.52 3.32
N VAL A 8 15.10 0.55 3.55
CA VAL A 8 14.72 1.92 3.17
C VAL A 8 14.45 2.03 1.66
N SER A 9 15.20 1.30 0.84
CA SER A 9 14.99 1.26 -0.60
C SER A 9 13.62 0.71 -1.04
N LEU A 10 12.90 -0.01 -0.16
CA LEU A 10 11.52 -0.45 -0.41
C LEU A 10 10.53 0.72 -0.53
N GLY A 11 10.88 1.93 -0.10
CA GLY A 11 10.07 3.13 -0.37
C GLY A 11 9.89 3.43 -1.87
N ALA A 12 10.66 2.80 -2.76
CA ALA A 12 10.36 2.79 -4.19
C ALA A 12 9.03 2.10 -4.53
N LEU A 13 8.70 1.00 -3.83
CA LEU A 13 7.43 0.29 -4.00
C LEU A 13 6.25 1.14 -3.52
N HIS A 14 6.41 1.88 -2.43
CA HIS A 14 5.39 2.83 -1.96
C HIS A 14 5.08 3.87 -3.04
N ARG A 15 6.11 4.48 -3.65
CA ARG A 15 5.91 5.44 -4.76
C ARG A 15 5.23 4.82 -5.98
N GLU A 16 5.55 3.57 -6.32
CA GLU A 16 4.87 2.87 -7.41
C GLU A 16 3.39 2.60 -7.10
N LEU A 17 3.07 2.23 -5.86
CA LEU A 17 1.70 2.05 -5.39
C LEU A 17 0.93 3.39 -5.44
N GLU A 18 1.53 4.48 -4.94
CA GLU A 18 0.96 5.83 -5.04
C GLU A 18 0.64 6.21 -6.50
N GLU A 19 1.58 5.99 -7.42
CA GLU A 19 1.38 6.26 -8.85
C GLU A 19 0.21 5.45 -9.43
N ARG A 20 0.11 4.15 -9.09
CA ARG A 20 -0.99 3.30 -9.56
C ARG A 20 -2.35 3.75 -9.01
N PHE A 21 -2.39 4.24 -7.77
CA PHE A 21 -3.59 4.85 -7.21
C PHE A 21 -3.95 6.16 -7.93
N LEU A 22 -2.96 7.00 -8.25
CA LEU A 22 -3.18 8.22 -9.04
C LEU A 22 -3.75 7.91 -10.43
N LEU A 23 -3.23 6.90 -11.13
CA LEU A 23 -3.76 6.47 -12.43
C LEU A 23 -5.23 6.02 -12.35
N HIS A 24 -5.65 5.44 -11.23
CA HIS A 24 -7.07 5.19 -10.96
C HIS A 24 -7.86 6.50 -10.81
N GLN A 25 -7.37 7.45 -10.00
CA GLN A 25 -8.01 8.75 -9.79
C GLN A 25 -8.11 9.57 -11.08
N GLU A 26 -7.10 9.49 -11.97
CA GLU A 26 -7.13 10.11 -13.29
C GLU A 26 -8.23 9.53 -14.18
N ALA A 27 -8.44 8.20 -14.15
CA ALA A 27 -9.56 7.59 -14.87
C ALA A 27 -10.91 8.05 -14.33
N LEU A 28 -11.08 8.13 -13.00
CA LEU A 28 -12.30 8.68 -12.39
C LEU A 28 -12.55 10.13 -12.82
N MET A 29 -11.50 10.96 -12.81
CA MET A 29 -11.58 12.35 -13.25
C MET A 29 -11.94 12.47 -14.74
N GLY A 30 -11.42 11.56 -15.56
CA GLY A 30 -11.78 11.40 -16.97
C GLY A 30 -13.15 10.76 -17.21
N MET A 31 -13.86 10.36 -16.16
CA MET A 31 -15.15 9.64 -16.20
C MET A 31 -15.07 8.28 -16.90
N ASP A 32 -13.87 7.70 -16.99
CA ASP A 32 -13.62 6.37 -17.54
C ASP A 32 -13.81 5.32 -16.43
N LEU A 33 -15.08 4.97 -16.17
CA LEU A 33 -15.42 4.01 -15.13
C LEU A 33 -14.80 2.62 -15.32
N PRO A 34 -14.77 2.03 -16.53
CA PRO A 34 -14.08 0.76 -16.75
C PRO A 34 -12.61 0.81 -16.35
N ALA A 35 -11.87 1.83 -16.81
CA ALA A 35 -10.45 1.95 -16.47
C ALA A 35 -10.24 2.23 -14.97
N ALA A 36 -11.09 3.08 -14.37
CA ALA A 36 -11.04 3.35 -12.95
C ALA A 36 -11.19 2.06 -12.12
N ARG A 37 -12.24 1.26 -12.38
CA ARG A 37 -12.50 0.01 -11.67
C ARG A 37 -11.35 -0.99 -11.79
N GLU A 38 -10.84 -1.16 -13.01
CA GLU A 38 -9.74 -2.08 -13.26
C GLU A 38 -8.47 -1.64 -12.52
N ARG A 39 -8.12 -0.36 -12.58
CA ARG A 39 -6.92 0.18 -11.92
C ARG A 39 -7.01 0.08 -10.40
N LEU A 40 -8.16 0.39 -9.80
CA LEU A 40 -8.36 0.25 -8.36
C LEU A 40 -8.28 -1.21 -7.92
N THR A 41 -8.84 -2.14 -8.72
CA THR A 41 -8.73 -3.57 -8.45
C THR A 41 -7.28 -4.03 -8.43
N ARG A 42 -6.51 -3.66 -9.46
CA ARG A 42 -5.07 -3.99 -9.55
C ARG A 42 -4.27 -3.36 -8.40
N TYR A 43 -4.51 -2.09 -8.09
CA TYR A 43 -3.89 -1.41 -6.95
C TYR A 43 -4.17 -2.14 -5.64
N ARG A 44 -5.41 -2.55 -5.39
CA ARG A 44 -5.78 -3.28 -4.18
C ARG A 44 -5.09 -4.63 -4.08
N GLU A 45 -4.97 -5.37 -5.19
CA GLU A 45 -4.24 -6.63 -5.24
C GLU A 45 -2.76 -6.44 -4.92
N GLU A 46 -2.13 -5.40 -5.47
CA GLU A 46 -0.73 -5.08 -5.23
C GLU A 46 -0.45 -4.62 -3.81
N LEU A 47 -1.26 -3.69 -3.28
CA LEU A 47 -1.14 -3.27 -1.89
C LEU A 47 -1.36 -4.46 -0.95
N THR A 48 -2.32 -5.34 -1.24
CA THR A 48 -2.55 -6.53 -0.40
C THR A 48 -1.31 -7.43 -0.34
N ARG A 49 -0.66 -7.69 -1.47
CA ARG A 49 0.59 -8.46 -1.52
C ARG A 49 1.72 -7.79 -0.74
N HIS A 50 1.83 -6.46 -0.84
CA HIS A 50 2.80 -5.67 -0.09
C HIS A 50 2.60 -5.83 1.42
N LEU A 51 1.39 -5.55 1.92
CA LEU A 51 1.06 -5.67 3.34
C LEU A 51 1.24 -7.11 3.86
N GLU A 52 0.87 -8.11 3.06
CA GLU A 52 1.08 -9.53 3.41
C GLU A 52 2.56 -9.92 3.46
N ALA A 53 3.40 -9.36 2.58
CA ALA A 53 4.83 -9.58 2.60
C ALA A 53 5.46 -8.96 3.86
N GLU A 54 5.03 -7.78 4.27
CA GLU A 54 5.49 -7.13 5.51
C GLU A 54 5.10 -7.93 6.73
N GLU A 55 3.82 -8.32 6.82
CA GLU A 55 3.30 -9.13 7.92
C GLU A 55 4.01 -10.49 8.04
N ALA A 56 4.34 -11.12 6.92
CA ALA A 56 4.94 -12.44 6.90
C ALA A 56 6.46 -12.44 7.07
N LEU A 57 7.16 -11.38 6.62
CA LEU A 57 8.62 -11.36 6.51
C LEU A 57 9.29 -10.30 7.38
N LEU A 58 8.72 -9.10 7.50
CA LEU A 58 9.40 -7.96 8.13
C LEU A 58 8.97 -7.78 9.60
N LEU A 59 7.66 -7.74 9.85
CA LEU A 59 7.11 -7.56 11.20
C LEU A 59 7.58 -8.63 12.22
N PRO A 60 7.78 -9.92 11.85
CA PRO A 60 8.32 -10.92 12.76
C PRO A 60 9.75 -10.63 13.26
N GLU A 61 10.55 -9.87 12.51
CA GLU A 61 11.93 -9.53 12.86
C GLU A 61 12.01 -8.29 13.77
N LEU A 62 10.97 -7.44 13.78
CA LEU A 62 10.93 -6.19 14.53
C LEU A 62 11.21 -6.35 16.04
N PRO A 63 10.76 -7.42 16.75
CA PRO A 63 11.09 -7.63 18.15
C PRO A 63 12.58 -7.69 18.47
N ARG A 64 13.44 -8.02 17.49
CA ARG A 64 14.91 -8.02 17.66
C ARG A 64 15.47 -6.63 17.92
N ALA A 65 14.81 -5.59 17.40
CA ALA A 65 15.15 -4.19 17.65
C ALA A 65 14.69 -3.68 19.03
N GLY A 66 14.06 -4.55 19.83
CA GLY A 66 13.51 -4.19 21.12
C GLY A 66 12.29 -3.27 20.99
N ARG A 67 11.97 -2.55 22.06
CA ARG A 67 10.78 -1.70 22.11
C ARG A 67 11.03 -0.36 21.42
N ILE A 68 10.39 -0.15 20.28
CA ILE A 68 10.38 1.13 19.57
C ILE A 68 9.04 1.84 19.83
N ARG A 69 9.10 3.05 20.39
CA ARG A 69 7.88 3.82 20.67
C ARG A 69 7.22 4.22 19.35
N GLY A 70 5.98 3.79 19.13
CA GLY A 70 5.21 4.14 17.93
C GLY A 70 5.44 3.21 16.73
N ALA A 71 6.12 2.08 16.93
CA ALA A 71 6.35 1.05 15.92
C ALA A 71 6.20 -0.35 16.54
N ALA A 72 5.09 -0.57 17.26
CA ALA A 72 4.74 -1.91 17.72
C ALA A 72 4.14 -2.72 16.55
N PRO A 73 4.42 -4.02 16.39
CA PRO A 73 3.86 -4.84 15.31
C PRO A 73 2.32 -4.76 15.20
N GLU A 74 1.63 -4.61 16.33
CA GLU A 74 0.16 -4.49 16.39
C GLU A 74 -0.36 -3.19 15.78
N LEU A 75 0.47 -2.13 15.76
CA LEU A 75 0.11 -0.87 15.12
C LEU A 75 0.11 -1.01 13.60
N PHE A 76 1.14 -1.64 13.03
CA PHE A 76 1.23 -1.89 11.58
C PHE A 76 0.10 -2.80 11.13
N THR A 77 -0.09 -3.95 11.76
CA THR A 77 -1.19 -4.87 11.42
C THR A 77 -2.59 -4.24 11.56
N GLY A 78 -2.79 -3.36 12.55
CA GLY A 78 -4.01 -2.57 12.69
C GLY A 78 -4.21 -1.55 11.56
N GLU A 79 -3.15 -0.83 11.17
CA GLU A 79 -3.15 0.08 10.03
C GLU A 79 -3.43 -0.68 8.71
N HIS A 80 -2.80 -1.84 8.49
CA HIS A 80 -3.00 -2.68 7.31
C HIS A 80 -4.45 -3.16 7.19
N GLN A 81 -5.03 -3.65 8.29
CA GLN A 81 -6.42 -4.06 8.33
C GLN A 81 -7.34 -2.87 7.98
N ARG A 82 -7.04 -1.69 8.52
CA ARG A 82 -7.83 -0.50 8.24
C ARG A 82 -7.72 -0.04 6.78
N MET A 83 -6.54 -0.15 6.17
CA MET A 83 -6.35 0.13 4.75
C MET A 83 -7.18 -0.80 3.87
N ARG A 84 -7.13 -2.11 4.12
CA ARG A 84 -7.92 -3.11 3.38
C ARG A 84 -9.42 -2.81 3.45
N GLU A 85 -9.93 -2.44 4.62
CA GLU A 85 -11.34 -2.04 4.79
C GLU A 85 -11.71 -0.77 4.03
N LEU A 86 -10.87 0.27 4.08
CA LEU A 86 -11.13 1.53 3.39
C LEU A 86 -11.11 1.33 1.88
N LEU A 87 -10.17 0.54 1.35
CA LEU A 87 -10.12 0.23 -0.09
C LEU A 87 -11.26 -0.65 -0.55
N ALA A 88 -11.73 -1.59 0.26
CA ALA A 88 -12.94 -2.35 -0.05
C ALA A 88 -14.13 -1.40 -0.25
N LYS A 89 -14.31 -0.43 0.66
CA LYS A 89 -15.35 0.60 0.54
C LYS A 89 -15.16 1.49 -0.69
N CYS A 90 -13.93 1.90 -0.99
CA CYS A 90 -13.63 2.66 -2.22
C CYS A 90 -14.03 1.86 -3.46
N GLN A 91 -13.66 0.58 -3.52
CA GLN A 91 -14.04 -0.29 -4.63
C GLN A 91 -15.56 -0.41 -4.75
N GLU A 92 -16.27 -0.66 -3.66
CA GLU A 92 -17.74 -0.72 -3.65
C GLU A 92 -18.38 0.57 -4.16
N ALA A 93 -17.88 1.73 -3.76
CA ALA A 93 -18.42 3.02 -4.19
C ALA A 93 -18.13 3.32 -5.66
N VAL A 94 -16.91 3.02 -6.13
CA VAL A 94 -16.58 3.08 -7.56
C VAL A 94 -17.46 2.09 -8.33
N ASP A 95 -17.73 0.92 -7.75
CA ASP A 95 -18.53 -0.10 -8.40
C ASP A 95 -20.02 0.23 -8.50
N ALA A 96 -20.51 1.06 -7.59
CA ALA A 96 -21.86 1.59 -7.60
C ALA A 96 -22.05 2.80 -8.54
N LEU A 97 -20.98 3.36 -9.12
CA LEU A 97 -21.09 4.49 -10.04
C LEU A 97 -21.84 4.09 -11.31
N ASP A 98 -22.88 4.87 -11.64
CA ASP A 98 -23.67 4.76 -12.85
C ASP A 98 -23.53 6.03 -13.69
N ALA A 99 -22.90 5.90 -14.87
CA ALA A 99 -22.67 7.03 -15.79
C ALA A 99 -23.98 7.61 -16.38
N SER A 100 -25.09 6.88 -16.31
CA SER A 100 -26.41 7.35 -16.75
C SER A 100 -27.18 8.11 -15.67
N ALA A 101 -26.72 8.05 -14.41
CA ALA A 101 -27.39 8.69 -13.29
C ALA A 101 -27.29 10.23 -13.39
N PRO A 102 -28.39 10.98 -13.11
CA PRO A 102 -28.37 12.45 -13.16
C PRO A 102 -27.36 13.10 -12.20
N ASP A 103 -27.01 12.43 -11.10
CA ASP A 103 -26.05 12.91 -10.11
C ASP A 103 -24.66 12.27 -10.25
N PHE A 104 -24.38 11.57 -11.35
CA PHE A 104 -23.14 10.82 -11.58
C PHE A 104 -21.86 11.59 -11.18
N ARG A 105 -21.69 12.83 -11.66
CA ARG A 105 -20.52 13.66 -11.33
C ARG A 105 -20.40 13.95 -9.83
N ARG A 106 -21.52 14.12 -9.13
CA ARG A 106 -21.52 14.31 -7.67
C ARG A 106 -21.20 12.99 -6.96
N ALA A 107 -21.62 11.85 -7.51
CA ALA A 107 -21.23 10.54 -6.99
C ALA A 107 -19.71 10.32 -7.11
N VAL A 108 -19.09 10.72 -8.23
CA VAL A 108 -17.63 10.69 -8.40
C VAL A 108 -16.92 11.58 -7.37
N LEU A 109 -17.43 12.79 -7.08
CA LEU A 109 -16.84 13.64 -6.03
C LEU A 109 -16.88 12.97 -4.65
N ARG A 110 -17.97 12.28 -4.30
CA ARG A 110 -18.08 11.54 -3.04
C ARG A 110 -17.07 10.38 -2.96
N VAL A 111 -16.74 9.77 -4.09
CA VAL A 111 -15.67 8.76 -4.16
C VAL A 111 -14.33 9.39 -3.81
N PHE A 112 -13.96 10.53 -4.42
CA PHE A 112 -12.72 11.24 -4.07
C PHE A 112 -12.65 11.64 -2.60
N ASP A 113 -13.75 12.12 -2.02
CA ASP A 113 -13.81 12.46 -0.59
C ASP A 113 -13.51 11.25 0.29
N MET A 114 -14.05 10.07 -0.06
CA MET A 114 -13.79 8.84 0.67
C MET A 114 -12.34 8.35 0.50
N GLU A 115 -11.81 8.40 -0.72
CA GLU A 115 -10.42 8.06 -1.03
C GLU A 115 -9.43 8.94 -0.28
N SER A 116 -9.76 10.20 0.01
CA SER A 116 -8.90 11.09 0.78
C SER A 116 -8.57 10.54 2.18
N THR A 117 -9.53 9.86 2.82
CA THR A 117 -9.32 9.22 4.12
C THR A 117 -8.32 8.07 4.02
N PHE A 118 -8.43 7.28 2.95
CA PHE A 118 -7.49 6.20 2.66
C PHE A 118 -6.07 6.75 2.40
N LYS A 119 -5.94 7.75 1.53
CA LYS A 119 -4.65 8.38 1.19
C LYS A 119 -3.92 8.93 2.41
N HIS A 120 -4.64 9.58 3.33
CA HIS A 120 -4.00 10.06 4.56
C HIS A 120 -3.48 8.92 5.44
N LEU A 121 -4.24 7.83 5.58
CA LEU A 121 -3.79 6.67 6.34
C LEU A 121 -2.56 6.02 5.69
N GLU A 122 -2.60 5.79 4.38
CA GLU A 122 -1.49 5.21 3.61
C GLU A 122 -0.23 6.07 3.73
N HIS A 123 -0.33 7.38 3.50
CA HIS A 123 0.81 8.28 3.66
C HIS A 123 1.44 8.25 5.06
N HIS A 124 0.61 8.26 6.11
CA HIS A 124 1.10 8.20 7.49
C HIS A 124 1.76 6.85 7.84
N HIS A 125 1.27 5.77 7.24
CA HIS A 125 1.81 4.45 7.40
C HIS A 125 3.16 4.31 6.70
N SER A 126 3.26 4.71 5.43
CA SER A 126 4.53 4.69 4.67
C SER A 126 5.61 5.51 5.38
N LEU A 127 5.25 6.70 5.90
CA LEU A 127 6.16 7.50 6.73
C LEU A 127 6.61 6.77 8.01
N ARG A 128 5.72 6.02 8.66
CA ARG A 128 6.05 5.26 9.87
C ARG A 128 7.05 4.15 9.55
N GLU A 129 6.88 3.48 8.43
CA GLU A 129 7.78 2.42 8.00
C GLU A 129 9.17 2.95 7.69
N GLU A 130 9.24 3.99 6.86
CA GLU A 130 10.50 4.65 6.50
C GLU A 130 11.22 5.27 7.70
N THR A 131 10.48 5.80 8.67
CA THR A 131 11.06 6.45 9.85
C THR A 131 11.49 5.46 10.93
N TYR A 132 10.75 4.35 11.09
CA TYR A 132 10.92 3.47 12.24
C TYR A 132 11.17 2.01 11.88
N LEU A 133 10.33 1.41 11.02
CA LEU A 133 10.41 -0.02 10.72
C LEU A 133 11.69 -0.36 9.97
N PHE A 134 11.90 0.24 8.80
CA PHE A 134 13.03 -0.10 7.93
C PHE A 134 14.39 0.18 8.60
N PRO A 135 14.62 1.34 9.25
CA PRO A 135 15.88 1.59 9.94
C PRO A 135 16.14 0.63 11.11
N ALA A 136 15.07 0.21 11.81
CA ALA A 136 15.20 -0.74 12.91
C ALA A 136 15.63 -2.13 12.42
N LEU A 137 15.03 -2.60 11.33
CA LEU A 137 15.38 -3.88 10.71
C LEU A 137 16.80 -3.85 10.13
N ASP A 138 17.18 -2.77 9.45
CA ASP A 138 18.55 -2.58 8.95
C ASP A 138 19.59 -2.60 10.09
N GLY A 139 19.21 -2.12 11.28
CA GLY A 139 20.08 -2.07 12.46
C GLY A 139 20.25 -3.39 13.22
N VAL A 140 19.38 -4.39 13.01
CA VAL A 140 19.41 -5.67 13.75
C VAL A 140 19.62 -6.91 12.89
N LEU A 141 19.53 -6.76 11.57
CA LEU A 141 19.73 -7.82 10.61
C LEU A 141 21.11 -7.70 9.96
N GLU A 142 21.87 -8.78 10.01
CA GLU A 142 23.16 -8.88 9.33
C GLU A 142 22.96 -8.88 7.80
N GLU A 143 23.97 -8.42 7.05
CA GLU A 143 23.85 -8.25 5.59
C GLU A 143 23.33 -9.50 4.83
N PRO A 144 23.78 -10.74 5.12
CA PRO A 144 23.28 -11.92 4.41
C PRO A 144 21.80 -12.18 4.67
N GLU A 145 21.35 -11.99 5.92
CA GLU A 145 19.97 -12.19 6.35
C GLU A 145 19.05 -11.12 5.73
N ARG A 146 19.49 -9.86 5.80
CA ARG A 146 18.79 -8.72 5.18
C ARG A 146 18.60 -8.91 3.68
N ARG A 147 19.65 -9.30 2.95
CA ARG A 147 19.54 -9.55 1.49
C ARG A 147 18.58 -10.69 1.17
N ALA A 148 18.57 -11.75 1.97
CA ALA A 148 17.64 -12.86 1.77
C ALA A 148 16.18 -12.43 2.00
N LEU A 149 15.92 -11.66 3.05
CA LEU A 149 14.58 -11.13 3.34
C LEU A 149 14.11 -10.15 2.26
N LEU A 150 14.98 -9.23 1.81
CA LEU A 150 14.66 -8.30 0.72
C LEU A 150 14.33 -9.05 -0.57
N ALA A 151 15.11 -10.07 -0.95
CA ALA A 151 14.83 -10.86 -2.14
C ALA A 151 13.46 -11.57 -2.04
N ALA A 152 13.16 -12.19 -0.90
CA ALA A 152 11.88 -12.84 -0.65
C ALA A 152 10.71 -11.85 -0.63
N PHE A 153 10.93 -10.65 -0.12
CA PHE A 153 9.94 -9.57 -0.11
C PHE A 153 9.60 -9.13 -1.53
N LEU A 154 10.62 -8.85 -2.36
CA LEU A 154 10.43 -8.44 -3.75
C LEU A 154 9.70 -9.53 -4.54
N GLU A 155 10.08 -10.80 -4.39
CA GLU A 155 9.42 -11.92 -5.06
C GLU A 155 7.92 -12.00 -4.74
N ARG A 156 7.51 -11.69 -3.50
CA ARG A 156 6.10 -11.67 -3.09
C ARG A 156 5.33 -10.45 -3.56
N THR A 157 6.02 -9.33 -3.77
CA THR A 157 5.40 -8.04 -4.11
C THR A 157 5.40 -7.77 -5.61
N GLU A 158 6.24 -8.47 -6.39
CA GLU A 158 6.18 -8.45 -7.83
C GLU A 158 4.80 -8.84 -8.34
N SER A 159 4.23 -7.98 -9.19
CA SER A 159 3.00 -8.30 -9.92
C SER A 159 3.34 -9.35 -10.96
N PRO A 160 2.66 -10.51 -11.03
CA PRO A 160 2.89 -11.46 -12.10
C PRO A 160 2.66 -10.73 -13.42
N ALA A 161 3.70 -10.68 -14.26
CA ALA A 161 3.64 -10.02 -15.56
C ALA A 161 2.43 -10.55 -16.32
N ARG A 162 1.49 -9.64 -16.66
CA ARG A 162 0.40 -9.93 -17.60
C ARG A 162 0.94 -9.99 -19.01
#